data_AF-A0A2A5CY14-F1
#
_entry.id   AF-A0A2A5CY14-F1
#
_cell.length_a   1.000
_cell.length_b   1.000
_cell.length_c   1.000
_cell.angle_alpha   90.00
_cell.angle_beta   90.00
_cell.angle_gamma   90.00
#
_symmetry.space_group_name_H-M   'P 1'
#
loop_
_entity.id
_entity.type
_entity.pdbx_description
1 polymer ?
#
loop_
_entity_poly.entity_id
_entity_poly.type
_entity_poly.pdbx_seq_one_letter_code
_entity_poly.pdbx_strand_id
1 'polypeptide(L)'
;MGKFITVLIASIFIFVWMHNLEAAKKSRNSKHSKSAVISKKSCSSVDKKINHLNSKLRAGYSLKKGEVMKEKLRRLDKKKYACGRKRFVTK
;
A
#
# COMPACT_ATOMS: atom_id res chain seq x y z
N MET A 1 22.81 -41.48 -25.73
CA MET A 1 21.49 -41.36 -25.06
C MET A 1 21.46 -40.24 -23.98
N GLY A 2 22.24 -39.16 -24.10
CA GLY A 2 22.35 -38.14 -23.03
C GLY A 2 21.61 -36.82 -23.23
N LYS A 3 21.12 -36.51 -24.45
CA LYS A 3 20.52 -35.20 -24.78
C LYS A 3 19.01 -35.11 -24.49
N PHE A 4 18.33 -36.26 -24.36
CA PHE A 4 16.87 -36.30 -24.11
C PHE A 4 16.51 -36.06 -22.63
N ILE A 5 17.36 -36.51 -21.71
CA ILE A 5 17.12 -36.36 -20.25
C ILE A 5 17.24 -34.89 -19.83
N THR A 6 18.17 -34.14 -20.42
CA THR A 6 18.38 -32.71 -20.13
C THR A 6 17.20 -31.84 -20.56
N VAL A 7 16.55 -32.17 -21.68
CA VAL A 7 15.38 -31.44 -22.20
C VAL A 7 14.14 -31.69 -21.32
N LEU A 8 13.98 -32.91 -20.81
CA LEU A 8 12.88 -33.26 -19.90
C LEU A 8 13.02 -32.55 -18.54
N ILE A 9 14.23 -32.49 -17.98
CA ILE A 9 14.48 -31.80 -16.70
C ILE A 9 14.27 -30.29 -16.85
N ALA A 10 14.73 -29.68 -17.94
CA ALA A 10 14.51 -28.25 -18.21
C ALA A 10 13.01 -27.92 -18.36
N SER A 11 12.24 -28.80 -19.01
CA SER A 11 10.79 -28.64 -19.19
C SER A 11 10.03 -28.71 -17.86
N ILE A 12 10.40 -29.65 -16.97
CA ILE A 12 9.80 -29.78 -15.63
C ILE A 12 10.12 -28.53 -14.78
N PHE A 13 11.34 -28.00 -14.88
CA PHE A 13 11.74 -26.79 -14.15
C PHE A 13 10.94 -25.55 -14.61
N ILE A 14 10.74 -25.39 -15.91
CA ILE A 14 9.93 -24.29 -16.47
C ILE A 14 8.47 -24.43 -16.02
N PHE A 15 7.92 -25.65 -16.00
CA PHE A 15 6.53 -25.91 -15.60
C PHE A 15 6.29 -25.63 -14.10
N VAL A 16 7.24 -26.01 -13.23
CA VAL A 16 7.18 -25.73 -11.79
C VAL A 16 7.36 -24.23 -11.51
N TRP A 17 8.23 -23.54 -12.25
CA TRP A 17 8.41 -22.09 -12.12
C TRP A 17 7.16 -21.33 -12.57
N MET A 18 6.51 -21.76 -13.66
CA MET A 18 5.26 -21.16 -14.17
C MET A 18 4.10 -21.29 -13.15
N HIS A 19 4.05 -22.38 -12.38
CA HIS A 19 3.00 -22.61 -11.38
C HIS A 19 3.17 -21.82 -10.06
N ASN A 20 4.28 -21.08 -9.86
CA ASN A 20 4.54 -20.31 -8.64
C ASN A 20 4.27 -18.80 -8.78
N LEU A 21 4.01 -18.29 -9.99
CA LEU A 21 3.87 -16.86 -10.27
C LEU A 21 2.43 -16.32 -10.20
N GLU A 22 1.47 -17.11 -9.71
CA GLU A 22 0.04 -16.75 -9.68
C GLU A 22 -0.49 -16.35 -8.29
N ALA A 23 0.39 -16.20 -7.30
CA ALA A 23 0.02 -15.85 -5.92
C ALA A 23 0.02 -14.34 -5.59
N ALA A 24 0.30 -13.44 -6.54
CA ALA A 24 0.50 -12.00 -6.27
C ALA A 24 -0.67 -11.06 -6.62
N LYS A 25 -1.86 -11.56 -6.97
CA LYS A 25 -3.07 -10.72 -7.16
C LYS A 25 -3.98 -10.68 -5.92
N LYS A 26 -3.40 -10.74 -4.72
CA LYS A 26 -4.16 -10.56 -3.47
C LYS A 26 -4.45 -9.08 -3.22
N SER A 27 -5.68 -8.70 -3.59
CA SER A 27 -6.56 -7.81 -2.85
C SER A 27 -6.07 -6.38 -2.56
N ARG A 28 -6.72 -5.39 -3.18
CA ARG A 28 -7.13 -4.14 -2.51
C ARG A 28 -8.22 -3.40 -3.30
N ASN A 29 -9.24 -4.12 -3.74
CA ASN A 29 -10.53 -3.50 -4.02
C ASN A 29 -11.56 -4.12 -3.07
N SER A 30 -12.46 -3.28 -2.56
CA SER A 30 -13.55 -3.62 -1.63
C SER A 30 -13.19 -4.32 -0.31
N LYS A 31 -12.81 -3.54 0.71
CA LYS A 31 -13.30 -3.81 2.08
C LYS A 31 -13.84 -2.52 2.67
N HIS A 32 -15.15 -2.38 2.49
CA HIS A 32 -16.11 -1.87 3.47
C HIS A 32 -15.51 -0.92 4.52
N SER A 33 -15.51 0.37 4.24
CA SER A 33 -15.48 1.39 5.28
C SER A 33 -16.87 1.98 5.28
N LYS A 34 -17.54 1.91 6.44
CA LYS A 34 -18.68 2.78 6.80
C LYS A 34 -18.49 4.09 6.05
N SER A 35 -19.51 4.58 5.35
CA SER A 35 -19.47 5.87 4.66
C SER A 35 -19.14 6.96 5.68
N ALA A 36 -17.86 7.10 6.03
CA ALA A 36 -17.28 8.24 6.66
C ALA A 36 -17.39 9.24 5.54
N VAL A 37 -18.50 9.98 5.54
CA VAL A 37 -18.82 10.99 4.55
C VAL A 37 -17.56 11.83 4.39
N ILE A 38 -16.82 11.57 3.30
CA ILE A 38 -15.59 12.29 2.97
C ILE A 38 -16.10 13.67 2.60
N SER A 39 -16.28 14.52 3.60
CA SER A 39 -16.72 15.89 3.44
C SER A 39 -15.53 16.74 3.00
N LYS A 40 -15.77 17.78 2.19
CA LYS A 40 -14.76 18.80 1.85
C LYS A 40 -14.00 19.28 3.09
N LYS A 41 -14.71 19.51 4.20
CA LYS A 41 -14.12 19.91 5.50
C LYS A 41 -13.18 18.86 6.09
N SER A 42 -13.43 17.58 5.84
CA SER A 42 -12.61 16.47 6.31
C SER A 42 -11.32 16.30 5.50
N CYS A 43 -11.35 16.71 4.23
CA CYS A 43 -10.21 16.69 3.30
C CYS A 43 -9.34 17.93 3.44
N SER A 44 -9.96 19.07 3.77
CA SER A 44 -9.24 20.28 4.12
C SER A 44 -8.27 19.98 5.28
N SER A 45 -7.03 20.45 5.15
CA SER A 45 -5.95 20.23 6.12
C SER A 45 -5.42 18.78 6.23
N VAL A 46 -5.77 17.86 5.33
CA VAL A 46 -5.12 16.53 5.30
C VAL A 46 -3.64 16.67 4.96
N ASP A 47 -3.27 17.52 4.00
CA ASP A 47 -1.86 17.77 3.66
C ASP A 47 -1.09 18.39 4.83
N LYS A 48 -1.70 19.34 5.56
CA LYS A 48 -1.10 19.93 6.77
C LYS A 48 -0.82 18.88 7.84
N LYS A 49 -1.75 17.95 8.06
CA LYS A 49 -1.59 16.84 9.02
C LYS A 49 -0.49 15.87 8.59
N ILE A 50 -0.37 15.57 7.31
CA ILE A 50 0.71 14.74 6.76
C ILE A 50 2.05 15.43 6.99
N ASN A 51 2.19 16.69 6.61
CA ASN A 51 3.42 17.46 6.78
C ASN A 51 3.85 17.58 8.24
N HIS A 52 2.91 17.85 9.15
CA HIS A 52 3.18 17.91 10.59
C HIS A 52 3.63 16.57 11.17
N LEU A 53 3.07 15.46 10.67
CA LEU A 53 3.48 14.13 11.13
C LEU A 53 4.85 13.75 10.55
N ASN A 54 5.13 14.13 9.30
CA ASN A 54 6.41 13.88 8.66
C ASN A 54 7.54 14.71 9.29
N SER A 55 7.28 15.96 9.69
CA SER A 55 8.26 16.76 10.44
C SER A 55 8.58 16.13 11.79
N LYS A 56 7.57 15.60 12.49
CA LYS A 56 7.77 14.83 13.73
C LYS A 56 8.53 13.52 13.52
N LEU A 57 8.32 12.84 12.39
CA LEU A 57 9.11 11.65 12.04
C LEU A 57 10.58 12.01 11.80
N ARG A 58 10.86 13.17 11.17
CA ARG A 58 12.22 13.67 10.93
C ARG A 58 12.91 14.18 12.18
N ALA A 59 12.16 14.75 13.13
CA ALA A 59 12.69 15.24 14.40
C ALA A 59 13.16 14.11 15.35
N GLY A 60 12.97 12.85 14.95
CA GLY A 60 13.32 11.70 15.77
C GLY A 60 12.18 11.30 16.71
N TYR A 61 12.07 10.00 16.97
CA TYR A 61 11.03 9.43 17.82
C TYR A 61 11.50 8.12 18.44
N SER A 62 10.90 7.76 19.57
CA SER A 62 11.06 6.43 20.18
C SER A 62 10.36 5.37 19.32
N LEU A 63 10.94 4.16 19.22
CA LEU A 63 10.46 3.06 18.38
C LEU A 63 8.94 2.81 18.50
N LYS A 64 8.41 2.73 19.73
CA LYS A 64 6.96 2.56 19.98
C LYS A 64 6.12 3.70 19.41
N LYS A 65 6.55 4.95 19.57
CA LYS A 65 5.85 6.12 19.00
C LYS A 65 5.99 6.17 17.48
N GLY A 66 7.08 5.65 16.95
CA GLY A 66 7.36 5.55 15.52
C GLY A 66 6.36 4.71 14.75
N GLU A 67 6.06 3.52 15.25
CA GLU A 67 5.08 2.63 14.61
C GLU A 67 3.69 3.26 14.57
N VAL A 68 3.27 3.87 15.67
CA VAL A 68 1.99 4.60 15.76
C VAL A 68 1.96 5.78 14.79
N MET A 69 3.06 6.53 14.68
CA MET A 69 3.16 7.65 13.73
C MET A 69 3.16 7.17 12.28
N LYS A 70 3.86 6.09 11.94
CA LYS A 70 3.85 5.49 10.59
C LYS A 70 2.45 4.98 10.22
N GLU A 71 1.75 4.33 11.15
CA GLU A 71 0.38 3.88 10.93
C GLU A 71 -0.58 5.05 10.71
N LYS A 72 -0.43 6.12 11.51
CA LYS A 72 -1.22 7.34 11.35
C LYS A 72 -0.93 8.04 10.01
N LEU A 73 0.33 8.04 9.54
CA LEU A 73 0.72 8.55 8.23
C LEU A 73 0.01 7.76 7.12
N ARG A 74 0.07 6.42 7.17
CA ARG A 74 -0.60 5.54 6.20
C ARG A 74 -2.11 5.79 6.12
N ARG A 75 -2.76 6.08 7.24
CA ARG A 75 -4.20 6.42 7.26
C ARG A 75 -4.47 7.78 6.62
N LEU A 76 -3.63 8.77 6.88
CA LEU A 76 -3.75 10.09 6.27
C LEU A 76 -3.50 10.06 4.76
N ASP A 77 -2.54 9.27 4.27
CA ASP A 77 -2.30 9.09 2.84
C ASP A 77 -3.47 8.41 2.14
N LYS A 78 -4.03 7.35 2.74
CA LYS A 78 -5.27 6.72 2.23
C LYS A 78 -6.41 7.74 2.13
N LYS A 79 -6.53 8.62 3.13
CA LYS A 79 -7.54 9.67 3.14
C LYS A 79 -7.26 10.73 2.08
N LYS A 80 -6.01 11.16 1.89
CA LYS A 80 -5.58 12.08 0.82
C LYS A 80 -5.94 11.51 -0.55
N TYR A 81 -5.64 10.24 -0.79
CA TYR A 81 -5.99 9.56 -2.04
C TYR A 81 -7.51 9.49 -2.26
N ALA A 82 -8.28 9.20 -1.21
CA ALA A 82 -9.74 9.22 -1.28
C ALA A 82 -10.31 10.62 -1.58
N CYS A 83 -9.73 11.66 -0.99
CA CYS A 83 -10.08 13.06 -1.26
C CYS A 83 -9.73 13.47 -2.70
N GLY A 84 -8.55 13.08 -3.20
CA GLY A 84 -8.11 13.35 -4.56
C GLY A 84 -8.99 12.67 -5.61
N ARG A 85 -9.41 11.42 -5.37
CA ARG A 85 -10.39 10.72 -6.23
C ARG A 85 -11.72 11.47 -6.34
N LYS A 86 -12.12 12.20 -5.30
CA LYS A 86 -13.34 13.03 -5.28
C LYS A 86 -13.09 14.50 -5.67
N ARG A 87 -11.89 14.85 -6.16
CA ARG A 87 -11.46 16.22 -6.52
C ARG A 87 -11.64 17.24 -5.39
N PHE A 88 -11.55 16.81 -4.13
CA PHE A 88 -11.60 17.73 -2.99
C PHE A 88 -10.23 18.34 -2.73
N VAL A 89 -10.22 19.63 -2.37
CA VAL A 89 -8.99 20.35 -1.99
C VAL A 89 -8.45 19.78 -0.67
N THR A 90 -7.20 19.33 -0.67
CA THR A 90 -6.53 18.73 0.50
C THR A 90 -5.54 19.67 1.21
N LYS A 91 -5.26 20.82 0.59
CA LYS A 91 -4.34 21.87 1.06
C LYS A 91 -4.95 22.67 2.21
#